data_AF-A0A529HIN7-F1
#
_entry.id   AF-A0A529HIN7-F1
#
_cell.length_a   1.000
_cell.length_b   1.000
_cell.length_c   1.000
_cell.angle_alpha   90.00
_cell.angle_beta   90.00
_cell.angle_gamma   90.00
#
_symmetry.space_group_name_H-M   'P 1'
#
loop_
_entity.id
_entity.type
_entity.pdbx_description
1 polymer ?
#
loop_
_entity_poly.entity_id
_entity_poly.type
_entity_poly.pdbx_seq_one_letter_code
_entity_poly.pdbx_strand_id
1 'polypeptide(L)'
;PIAVACNIEQIGICQELDEIDFGAWSGKTFEELADDAAWRMWNDQRQSARTPSGETMQDTQQRIVDLMDVLREQAPNRCVALIS
;
A
#
# COMPACT_ATOMS: atom_id res chain seq x y z
N PRO A 1 1.52 -6.54 20.70
CA PRO A 1 1.55 -6.48 19.22
C PRO A 1 1.52 -7.91 18.63
N ILE A 2 0.95 -8.11 17.43
CA ILE A 2 0.59 -9.44 16.90
C ILE A 2 1.75 -10.46 16.90
N ALA A 3 2.97 -10.05 16.55
CA ALA A 3 4.14 -10.94 16.55
C ALA A 3 4.44 -11.55 17.93
N VAL A 4 4.37 -10.73 19.00
CA VAL A 4 4.55 -11.20 20.38
C VAL A 4 3.45 -12.19 20.80
N ALA A 5 2.20 -11.91 20.42
CA ALA A 5 1.07 -12.80 20.73
C ALA A 5 1.17 -14.16 20.01
N CYS A 6 1.85 -14.20 18.86
CA CYS A 6 2.08 -15.40 18.07
C CYS A 6 3.44 -16.06 18.33
N ASN A 7 4.26 -15.57 19.28
CA ASN A 7 5.64 -16.02 19.51
C ASN A 7 6.52 -16.01 18.25
N ILE A 8 6.36 -14.98 17.42
CA ILE A 8 7.17 -14.77 16.20
C ILE A 8 8.35 -13.87 16.56
N GLU A 9 9.58 -14.38 16.38
CA GLU A 9 10.82 -13.62 16.62
C GLU A 9 11.36 -12.94 15.35
N GLN A 10 11.04 -13.49 14.17
CA GLN A 10 11.48 -12.93 12.89
C GLN A 10 10.40 -12.05 12.27
N ILE A 11 10.75 -10.79 12.04
CA ILE A 11 9.92 -9.79 11.36
C ILE A 11 10.72 -9.26 10.17
N GLY A 12 10.13 -9.31 8.99
CA GLY A 12 10.64 -8.66 7.79
C GLY A 12 10.01 -7.28 7.61
N ILE A 13 10.80 -6.31 7.15
CA ILE A 13 10.29 -5.00 6.70
C ILE A 13 10.32 -5.01 5.17
N CYS A 14 9.17 -4.75 4.55
CA CYS A 14 8.99 -4.79 3.11
C CYS A 14 8.41 -3.45 2.65
N GLN A 15 9.16 -2.70 1.85
CA GLN A 15 8.71 -1.40 1.31
C GLN A 15 7.51 -1.56 0.39
N GLU A 16 7.34 -2.76 -0.19
CA GLU A 16 6.19 -3.13 -1.01
C GLU A 16 4.88 -3.14 -0.23
N LEU A 17 4.90 -3.06 1.10
CA LEU A 17 3.71 -2.92 1.98
C LEU A 17 3.44 -1.49 2.42
N ASP A 18 4.29 -0.52 2.06
CA ASP A 18 4.06 0.89 2.42
C ASP A 18 2.73 1.37 1.84
N GLU A 19 2.07 2.35 2.46
CA GLU A 19 0.88 2.98 1.87
C GLU A 19 1.26 3.73 0.58
N ILE A 20 0.31 3.91 -0.34
CA ILE A 20 0.51 4.71 -1.55
C ILE A 20 1.01 6.12 -1.20
N ASP A 21 2.00 6.62 -1.93
CA ASP A 21 2.48 7.99 -1.74
C ASP A 21 1.49 8.99 -2.39
N PHE A 22 0.72 9.65 -1.54
CA PHE A 22 -0.20 10.72 -1.94
C PHE A 22 0.49 12.07 -2.21
N GLY A 23 1.79 12.20 -1.96
CA GLY A 23 2.58 13.39 -2.25
C GLY A 23 2.03 14.65 -1.61
N ALA A 24 1.79 15.69 -2.41
CA ALA A 24 1.29 16.98 -1.94
C ALA A 24 -0.15 16.94 -1.37
N TRP A 25 -0.86 15.81 -1.48
CA TRP A 25 -2.14 15.62 -0.78
C TRP A 25 -1.94 15.13 0.67
N SER A 26 -0.79 14.54 0.98
CA SER A 26 -0.48 14.07 2.34
C SER A 26 -0.55 15.22 3.35
N GLY A 27 -1.24 14.97 4.47
CA GLY A 27 -1.42 15.95 5.54
C GLY A 27 -2.56 16.94 5.32
N LYS A 28 -3.23 16.93 4.16
CA LYS A 28 -4.44 17.72 3.92
C LYS A 28 -5.69 16.99 4.41
N THR A 29 -6.71 17.75 4.80
CA THR A 29 -8.04 17.18 5.08
C THR A 29 -8.82 16.93 3.79
N PHE A 30 -9.87 16.13 3.86
CA PHE A 30 -10.73 15.91 2.69
C PHE A 30 -11.45 17.18 2.24
N GLU A 31 -11.76 18.12 3.14
CA GLU A 31 -12.34 19.42 2.81
C GLU A 31 -11.37 20.27 1.99
N GLU A 32 -10.09 20.29 2.37
CA GLU A 32 -9.04 21.01 1.63
C GLU A 32 -8.82 20.42 0.22
N LEU A 33 -9.09 19.11 0.06
CA LEU A 33 -8.95 18.39 -1.20
C LEU A 33 -10.23 18.40 -2.05
N ALA A 34 -11.39 18.73 -1.48
CA ALA A 34 -12.69 18.59 -2.15
C ALA A 34 -12.77 19.39 -3.47
N ASP A 35 -12.12 20.56 -3.51
CA ASP A 35 -12.10 21.44 -4.67
C ASP A 35 -10.99 21.11 -5.68
N ASP A 36 -10.03 20.25 -5.33
CA ASP A 36 -8.95 19.79 -6.21
C ASP A 36 -9.50 18.83 -7.29
N ALA A 37 -9.39 19.24 -8.56
CA ALA A 37 -9.85 18.42 -9.69
C ALA A 37 -9.04 17.13 -9.87
N ALA A 38 -7.75 17.15 -9.55
CA ALA A 38 -6.90 15.96 -9.61
C ALA A 38 -7.27 14.97 -8.51
N TRP A 39 -7.58 15.47 -7.30
CA TRP A 39 -8.10 14.63 -6.22
C TRP A 39 -9.43 13.96 -6.60
N ARG A 40 -10.37 14.71 -7.18
CA ARG A 40 -11.65 14.14 -7.66
C ARG A 40 -11.44 13.09 -8.75
N MET A 41 -10.59 13.40 -9.73
CA MET A 41 -10.26 12.46 -10.81
C MET A 41 -9.63 11.17 -10.26
N TRP A 42 -8.70 11.30 -9.32
CA TRP A 42 -8.08 10.16 -8.68
C TRP A 42 -9.09 9.29 -7.96
N ASN A 43 -10.02 9.89 -7.21
CA ASN A 43 -11.07 9.13 -6.53
C ASN A 43 -12.05 8.43 -7.48
N ASP A 44 -12.38 9.03 -8.61
CA ASP A 44 -13.25 8.45 -9.64
C ASP A 44 -12.56 7.30 -10.40
N GLN A 45 -11.26 7.42 -10.64
CA GLN A 45 -10.49 6.54 -11.53
C GLN A 45 -9.20 6.02 -10.85
N ARG A 46 -9.30 5.55 -9.60
CA ARG A 46 -8.14 5.20 -8.75
C ARG A 46 -7.15 4.23 -9.39
N GLN A 47 -7.62 3.36 -10.28
CA GLN A 47 -6.78 2.36 -10.95
C GLN A 47 -5.82 2.98 -11.98
N SER A 48 -6.17 4.11 -12.61
CA SER A 48 -5.40 4.68 -13.72
C SER A 48 -4.94 6.12 -13.48
N ALA A 49 -5.64 6.87 -12.64
CA ALA A 49 -5.25 8.21 -12.25
C ALA A 49 -4.09 8.17 -11.24
N ARG A 50 -3.11 9.04 -11.43
CA ARG A 50 -1.90 9.13 -10.60
C ARG A 50 -2.09 10.11 -9.44
N THR A 51 -1.50 9.80 -8.29
CA THR A 51 -1.30 10.75 -7.21
C THR A 51 -0.30 11.84 -7.64
N PRO A 52 -0.14 12.93 -6.88
CA PRO A 52 0.90 13.93 -7.10
C PRO A 52 2.33 13.36 -7.09
N SER A 53 2.59 12.28 -6.35
CA SER A 53 3.88 11.56 -6.36
C SER A 53 4.00 10.57 -7.52
N GLY A 54 2.92 10.34 -8.26
CA GLY A 54 2.95 9.62 -9.53
C GLY A 54 2.46 8.18 -9.47
N GLU A 55 2.16 7.59 -8.31
CA GLU A 55 1.61 6.23 -8.24
C GLU A 55 0.11 6.18 -8.54
N THR A 56 -0.35 5.09 -9.14
CA THR A 56 -1.77 4.71 -9.18
C THR A 56 -2.09 3.69 -8.10
N MET A 57 -3.38 3.44 -7.83
CA MET A 57 -3.77 2.31 -6.96
C MET A 57 -3.40 0.96 -7.59
N GLN A 58 -3.35 0.88 -8.92
CA GLN A 58 -2.89 -0.32 -9.62
C GLN A 58 -1.40 -0.58 -9.37
N ASP A 59 -0.57 0.45 -9.39
CA ASP A 59 0.88 0.34 -9.10
C ASP A 59 1.09 -0.19 -7.66
N THR A 60 0.34 0.35 -6.68
CA THR A 60 0.37 -0.11 -5.28
C THR A 60 -0.12 -1.55 -5.13
N GLN A 61 -1.20 -1.93 -5.81
CA GLN A 61 -1.67 -3.32 -5.80
C GLN A 61 -0.61 -4.26 -6.38
N GLN A 62 0.02 -3.88 -7.49
CA GLN A 62 0.97 -4.73 -8.20
C GLN A 62 2.18 -5.07 -7.30
N ARG A 63 2.77 -4.08 -6.63
CA ARG A 63 3.92 -4.33 -5.73
C ARG A 63 3.57 -5.26 -4.55
N ILE A 64 2.36 -5.16 -4.00
CA ILE A 64 1.91 -6.05 -2.91
C ILE A 64 1.71 -7.48 -3.44
N VAL A 65 1.11 -7.64 -4.62
CA VAL A 65 0.92 -8.96 -5.26
C VAL A 65 2.27 -9.60 -5.59
N ASP A 66 3.20 -8.83 -6.14
CA ASP A 66 4.55 -9.32 -6.46
C ASP A 66 5.28 -9.79 -5.19
N LEU A 67 5.15 -9.06 -4.08
CA LEU A 67 5.67 -9.50 -2.78
C LEU A 67 5.00 -10.80 -2.31
N MET A 68 3.68 -10.94 -2.45
CA MET A 68 2.96 -12.17 -2.08
C MET A 68 3.44 -13.38 -2.88
N ASP A 69 3.74 -13.21 -4.16
CA ASP A 69 4.25 -14.28 -5.01
C ASP A 69 5.67 -14.70 -4.58
N VAL A 70 6.55 -13.74 -4.30
CA VAL A 70 7.89 -14.02 -3.74
C VAL A 70 7.79 -14.77 -2.41
N LEU A 71 6.93 -14.32 -1.49
CA LEU A 71 6.78 -14.96 -0.18
C LEU A 71 6.17 -16.36 -0.27
N ARG A 72 5.29 -16.60 -1.23
CA ARG A 72 4.72 -17.93 -1.49
C ARG A 72 5.82 -18.94 -1.84
N GLU A 73 6.82 -18.54 -2.62
CA GLU A 73 7.96 -19.39 -2.97
C GLU A 73 8.91 -19.62 -1.79
N GLN A 74 9.12 -18.60 -0.96
CA GLN A 74 10.04 -18.66 0.17
C GLN A 74 9.48 -19.39 1.41
N ALA A 75 8.15 -19.44 1.56
CA ALA A 75 7.49 -19.99 2.74
C ALA A 75 6.48 -21.10 2.40
N PRO A 76 6.90 -22.19 1.72
CA PRO A 76 6.00 -23.26 1.34
C PRO A 76 5.37 -23.92 2.58
N ASN A 77 4.06 -24.18 2.52
CA ASN A 77 3.27 -24.78 3.61
C ASN A 77 3.32 -24.01 4.94
N ARG A 78 3.58 -22.70 4.90
CA ARG A 78 3.53 -21.82 6.06
C ARG A 78 2.49 -20.73 5.87
N CYS A 79 1.98 -20.21 6.97
CA CYS A 79 1.17 -18.99 6.99
C CYS A 79 2.08 -17.81 7.25
N VAL A 80 1.97 -16.77 6.42
CA VAL A 80 2.66 -15.49 6.58
C VAL A 80 1.62 -14.42 6.82
N ALA A 81 1.82 -13.59 7.84
CA ALA A 81 1.00 -12.40 8.08
C ALA A 81 1.68 -11.19 7.44
N LEU A 82 0.95 -10.45 6.61
CA LEU A 82 1.35 -9.16 6.06
C LEU A 82 0.63 -8.05 6.81
N ILE A 83 1.35 -7.00 7.17
CA ILE A 83 0.84 -5.87 7.95
C ILE A 83 1.21 -4.61 7.18
N SER A 84 0.20 -3.80 6.84
CA SER A 84 0.26 -2.56 6.07
C SER A 84 -0.65 -1.54 6.76
#